data_AF-A0A0N0SLN0-F1
#
_entry.id   AF-A0A0N0SLN0-F1
#
_cell.length_a   1.000
_cell.length_b   1.000
_cell.length_c   1.000
_cell.angle_alpha   90.00
_cell.angle_beta   90.00
_cell.angle_gamma   90.00
#
_symmetry.space_group_name_H-M   'P 1'
#
loop_
_entity.id
_entity.type
_entity.pdbx_description
1 polymer ?
#
loop_
_entity_poly.entity_id
_entity_poly.type
_entity_poly.pdbx_seq_one_letter_code
_entity_poly.pdbx_strand_id
1 'polypeptide(L)'
;MGTWTAPSVIERELHEARAAGNWPGLLDVLARARLLVPQSRAFLDAHPTQVRPERTWFPQVQAHAYIAFTEGMLPVPTPDLVFDIASLDWFADCYPSGAVPYLAVNPGTPFEVFLPISPAHAASWKFHVERRPRDYTGLERDKVHALHLGGPLRGPVAFGLACGAHLSVRAGTFWNALAYHGQGYSLEREKLRESWGVTTREEWHVMTERLLNADVVSPVWEFALRVRVALTKEFAGPVDIEHWRHATASTLRANADRAAEPQLTPDGVTVARPRPTAEVEGEIAGLQRVIGRIARYEQRLRADGVLSGGAYVRSVEAWDFGRASQMARWGLGARFGTLEETERAVVRAGKACRLAYRSWEELSAGFVLGRCMQFDEEEFGHWYEEMVTVHRELTNDPGSPWVNLPWG
;
A
#
# COMPACT_ATOMS: atom_id res chain seq x y z
N MET A 1 6.20 35.50 -8.84
CA MET A 1 6.11 34.48 -9.91
C MET A 1 6.20 33.14 -9.21
N GLY A 2 5.14 32.32 -9.25
CA GLY A 2 5.16 31.02 -8.59
C GLY A 2 6.16 30.10 -9.29
N THR A 3 7.00 29.41 -8.53
CA THR A 3 7.86 28.33 -9.05
C THR A 3 6.96 27.23 -9.59
N TRP A 4 7.12 26.91 -10.88
CA TRP A 4 6.44 25.78 -11.51
C TRP A 4 6.84 24.47 -10.82
N THR A 5 5.85 23.59 -10.57
CA THR A 5 6.05 22.30 -9.92
C THR A 5 5.46 21.20 -10.78
N ALA A 6 6.27 20.23 -11.19
CA ALA A 6 5.79 19.05 -11.88
C ALA A 6 4.98 18.15 -10.91
N PRO A 7 3.91 17.47 -11.38
CA PRO A 7 3.09 16.60 -10.54
C PRO A 7 3.85 15.41 -9.95
N SER A 8 4.83 14.85 -10.64
CA SER A 8 5.72 13.82 -10.10
C SER A 8 7.12 13.87 -10.72
N VAL A 9 8.00 12.96 -10.28
CA VAL A 9 9.33 12.75 -10.86
C VAL A 9 9.28 12.37 -12.34
N ILE A 10 8.31 11.56 -12.77
CA ILE A 10 8.19 11.14 -14.17
C ILE A 10 7.87 12.36 -15.04
N GLU A 11 6.87 13.15 -14.66
CA GLU A 11 6.49 14.33 -15.44
C GLU A 11 7.56 15.42 -15.41
N ARG A 12 8.32 15.55 -14.32
CA ARG A 12 9.49 16.44 -14.27
C ARG A 12 10.53 16.04 -15.31
N GLU A 13 10.92 14.77 -15.34
CA GLU A 13 11.91 14.28 -16.30
C GLU A 13 11.43 14.38 -17.76
N LEU A 14 10.15 14.09 -18.02
CA LEU A 14 9.55 14.28 -19.35
C LEU A 14 9.62 15.74 -19.80
N HIS A 15 9.28 16.67 -18.91
CA HIS A 15 9.34 18.10 -19.19
C HIS A 15 10.77 18.58 -19.42
N GLU A 16 11.72 18.19 -18.57
CA GLU A 16 13.14 18.55 -18.71
C GLU A 16 13.74 18.00 -20.00
N ALA A 17 13.50 16.72 -20.32
CA ALA A 17 13.96 16.12 -21.57
C ALA A 17 13.38 16.83 -22.80
N ARG A 18 12.08 17.15 -22.78
CA ARG A 18 11.42 17.90 -23.85
C ARG A 18 11.98 19.32 -23.99
N ALA A 19 12.13 20.05 -22.89
CA ALA A 19 12.66 21.42 -22.87
C ALA A 19 14.09 21.48 -23.40
N ALA A 20 14.89 20.45 -23.14
CA ALA A 20 16.25 20.29 -23.67
C ALA A 20 16.32 19.77 -25.12
N GLY A 21 15.19 19.40 -25.74
CA GLY A 21 15.15 18.73 -27.04
C GLY A 21 15.76 17.31 -27.04
N ASN A 22 15.92 16.71 -25.86
CA ASN A 22 16.49 15.37 -25.67
C ASN A 22 15.43 14.28 -25.88
N TRP A 23 15.11 14.01 -27.15
CA TRP A 23 14.15 12.96 -27.52
C TRP A 23 14.54 11.55 -27.04
N PRO A 24 15.81 11.09 -27.14
CA PRO A 24 16.21 9.81 -26.58
C PRO A 24 15.93 9.71 -25.08
N GLY A 25 16.25 10.76 -24.31
CA GLY A 25 15.96 10.80 -22.88
C GLY A 25 14.47 10.78 -22.58
N LEU A 26 13.64 11.48 -23.37
CA LEU A 26 12.18 11.41 -23.23
C LEU A 26 11.66 9.98 -23.48
N LEU A 27 12.19 9.29 -24.48
CA LEU A 27 11.83 7.90 -24.77
C LEU A 27 12.31 6.93 -23.68
N ASP A 28 13.49 7.15 -23.09
CA ASP A 28 13.96 6.38 -21.93
C ASP A 28 12.98 6.52 -20.74
N VAL A 29 12.49 7.74 -20.47
CA VAL A 29 11.51 8.00 -19.41
C VAL A 29 10.17 7.32 -19.71
N LEU A 30 9.68 7.37 -20.95
CA LEU A 30 8.43 6.69 -21.31
C LEU A 30 8.56 5.16 -21.36
N ALA A 31 9.73 4.65 -21.73
CA ALA A 31 10.00 3.21 -21.77
C ALA A 31 10.04 2.57 -20.37
N ARG A 32 10.44 3.35 -19.34
CA ARG A 32 10.38 2.93 -17.93
C ARG A 32 9.05 3.25 -17.26
N ALA A 33 8.32 4.28 -17.68
CA ALA A 33 7.03 4.65 -17.09
C ALA A 33 5.95 3.60 -17.40
N ARG A 34 4.95 3.49 -16.51
CA ARG A 34 3.70 2.79 -16.84
C ARG A 34 2.85 3.71 -17.70
N LEU A 35 2.46 3.25 -18.89
CA LEU A 35 1.53 3.97 -19.75
C LEU A 35 0.14 3.42 -19.52
N LEU A 36 -0.78 4.29 -19.10
CA LEU A 36 -2.16 3.94 -18.77
C LEU A 36 -3.08 4.31 -19.92
N VAL A 37 -3.71 3.29 -20.49
CA VAL A 37 -4.60 3.43 -21.65
C VAL A 37 -6.03 3.52 -21.16
N PRO A 38 -6.79 4.57 -21.51
CA PRO A 38 -8.20 4.67 -21.13
C PRO A 38 -9.01 3.52 -21.74
N GLN A 39 -9.90 2.95 -20.94
CA GLN A 39 -10.80 1.86 -21.32
C GLN A 39 -12.21 2.13 -20.78
N SER A 40 -13.21 1.59 -21.46
CA SER A 40 -14.54 1.42 -20.88
C SER A 40 -14.51 0.26 -19.89
N ARG A 41 -15.05 0.47 -18.69
CA ARG A 41 -15.22 -0.59 -17.68
C ARG A 41 -15.99 -1.79 -18.25
N ALA A 42 -17.10 -1.53 -18.94
CA ALA A 42 -17.92 -2.59 -19.52
C ALA A 42 -17.14 -3.48 -20.51
N PHE A 43 -16.18 -2.89 -21.23
CA PHE A 43 -15.32 -3.65 -22.15
C PHE A 43 -14.36 -4.57 -21.39
N LEU A 44 -13.65 -4.05 -20.37
CA LEU A 44 -12.71 -4.85 -19.57
C LEU A 44 -13.40 -5.90 -18.71
N ASP A 45 -14.60 -5.61 -18.20
CA ASP A 45 -15.40 -6.61 -17.48
C ASP A 45 -15.75 -7.82 -18.39
N ALA A 46 -15.95 -7.58 -19.69
CA ALA A 46 -16.19 -8.64 -20.68
C ALA A 46 -14.90 -9.26 -21.26
N HIS A 47 -13.78 -8.53 -21.25
CA HIS A 47 -12.51 -8.93 -21.87
C HIS A 47 -11.31 -8.57 -20.98
N PRO A 48 -11.17 -9.19 -19.79
CA PRO A 48 -10.23 -8.75 -18.75
C PRO A 48 -8.74 -8.89 -19.12
N THR A 49 -8.43 -9.56 -20.24
CA THR A 49 -7.07 -9.76 -20.73
C THR A 49 -6.75 -8.93 -21.98
N GLN A 50 -7.68 -8.08 -22.43
CA GLN A 50 -7.54 -7.28 -23.65
C GLN A 50 -7.43 -5.79 -23.33
N VAL A 51 -6.49 -5.12 -23.97
CA VAL A 51 -6.40 -3.66 -23.98
C VAL A 51 -6.77 -3.16 -25.38
N ARG A 52 -7.72 -2.22 -25.45
CA ARG A 52 -8.18 -1.66 -26.73
C ARG A 52 -7.94 -0.15 -26.76
N PRO A 53 -6.92 0.35 -27.46
CA PRO A 53 -6.62 1.77 -27.46
C PRO A 53 -7.64 2.50 -28.33
N GLU A 54 -8.18 3.58 -27.79
CA GLU A 54 -9.12 4.44 -28.49
C GLU A 54 -8.40 5.34 -29.50
N ARG A 55 -9.07 5.60 -30.63
CA ARG A 55 -8.58 6.49 -31.68
C ARG A 55 -9.30 7.82 -31.55
N THR A 56 -8.55 8.89 -31.34
CA THR A 56 -9.13 10.23 -31.17
C THR A 56 -8.48 11.19 -32.15
N TRP A 57 -9.28 12.04 -32.78
CA TRP A 57 -8.78 13.10 -33.65
C TRP A 57 -8.21 14.25 -32.81
N PHE A 58 -6.98 14.66 -33.12
CA PHE A 58 -6.30 15.77 -32.46
C PHE A 58 -6.02 16.91 -33.45
N PRO A 59 -6.62 18.10 -33.27
CA PRO A 59 -6.40 19.26 -34.13
C PRO A 59 -4.93 19.70 -34.20
N GLN A 60 -4.16 19.51 -33.13
CA GLN A 60 -2.75 19.92 -33.00
C GLN A 60 -1.84 19.24 -34.04
N VAL A 61 -2.14 17.98 -34.37
CA VAL A 61 -1.40 17.18 -35.35
C VAL A 61 -2.20 16.89 -36.62
N GLN A 62 -3.43 17.42 -36.71
CA GLN A 62 -4.37 17.17 -37.80
C GLN A 62 -4.48 15.68 -38.18
N ALA A 63 -4.53 14.83 -37.16
CA ALA A 63 -4.50 13.38 -37.33
C ALA A 63 -5.17 12.67 -36.15
N HIS A 64 -5.50 11.39 -36.35
CA HIS A 64 -5.87 10.52 -35.24
C HIS A 64 -4.60 10.14 -34.44
N ALA A 65 -4.75 10.02 -33.13
CA ALA A 65 -3.74 9.47 -32.24
C ALA A 65 -4.38 8.45 -31.28
N TYR A 66 -3.58 7.49 -30.83
CA TYR A 66 -3.88 6.72 -29.63
C TYR A 66 -3.60 7.54 -28.38
N ILE A 67 -4.26 7.22 -27.27
CA ILE A 67 -4.12 7.96 -26.02
C ILE A 67 -3.46 7.07 -24.96
N ALA A 68 -2.48 7.62 -24.26
CA ALA A 68 -1.95 7.07 -23.03
C ALA A 68 -1.68 8.18 -22.00
N PHE A 69 -1.70 7.82 -20.73
CA PHE A 69 -1.36 8.71 -19.62
C PHE A 69 -0.21 8.15 -18.80
N THR A 70 0.62 9.01 -18.24
CA THR A 70 1.52 8.65 -17.14
C THR A 70 0.76 8.70 -15.81
N GLU A 71 1.25 7.96 -14.80
CA GLU A 71 0.56 7.84 -13.50
C GLU A 71 0.23 9.19 -12.84
N GLY A 72 1.11 10.20 -12.98
CA GLY A 72 0.89 11.52 -12.38
C GLY A 72 -0.17 12.37 -13.09
N MET A 73 -0.58 11.99 -14.31
CA MET A 73 -1.53 12.73 -15.14
C MET A 73 -2.93 12.10 -15.19
N LEU A 74 -3.17 11.04 -14.41
CA LEU A 74 -4.47 10.39 -14.42
C LEU A 74 -5.58 11.30 -13.87
N PRO A 75 -6.77 11.29 -14.49
CA PRO A 75 -7.91 12.06 -14.01
C PRO A 75 -8.48 11.44 -12.73
N VAL A 76 -9.40 12.14 -12.08
CA VAL A 76 -10.18 11.57 -10.96
C VAL A 76 -10.96 10.34 -11.46
N PRO A 77 -10.94 9.20 -10.73
CA PRO A 77 -11.71 8.01 -11.09
C PRO A 77 -13.21 8.30 -11.27
N THR A 78 -13.79 7.74 -12.34
CA THR A 78 -15.24 7.70 -12.57
C THR A 78 -15.70 6.24 -12.66
N PRO A 79 -17.01 5.95 -12.51
CA PRO A 79 -17.49 4.56 -12.54
C PRO A 79 -17.19 3.81 -13.84
N ASP A 80 -17.22 4.50 -14.97
CA ASP A 80 -17.18 3.88 -16.31
C ASP A 80 -15.83 4.02 -17.02
N LEU A 81 -15.06 5.08 -16.74
CA LEU A 81 -13.71 5.24 -17.29
C LEU A 81 -12.70 4.58 -16.35
N VAL A 82 -12.02 3.57 -16.87
CA VAL A 82 -10.93 2.85 -16.21
C VAL A 82 -9.68 2.90 -17.07
N PHE A 83 -8.56 2.43 -16.53
CA PHE A 83 -7.29 2.41 -17.25
C PHE A 83 -6.66 1.04 -17.09
N ASP A 84 -6.01 0.54 -18.13
CA ASP A 84 -5.11 -0.61 -18.04
C ASP A 84 -3.72 -0.22 -18.53
N ILE A 85 -2.71 -0.96 -18.06
CA ILE A 85 -1.32 -0.68 -18.40
C ILE A 85 -1.00 -1.23 -19.79
N ALA A 86 -0.29 -0.40 -20.56
CA ALA A 86 0.49 -0.81 -21.71
C ALA A 86 1.94 -0.32 -21.55
N SER A 87 2.82 -0.87 -22.37
CA SER A 87 4.21 -0.43 -22.50
C SER A 87 4.46 0.15 -23.88
N LEU A 88 5.57 0.86 -24.04
CA LEU A 88 5.88 1.50 -25.33
C LEU A 88 6.13 0.48 -26.45
N ASP A 89 6.71 -0.68 -26.13
CA ASP A 89 6.86 -1.82 -27.04
C ASP A 89 5.54 -2.50 -27.38
N TRP A 90 4.58 -2.56 -26.46
CA TRP A 90 3.22 -3.04 -26.77
C TRP A 90 2.57 -2.17 -27.86
N PHE A 91 2.70 -0.85 -27.79
CA PHE A 91 2.24 0.04 -28.87
C PHE A 91 3.01 -0.18 -30.18
N ALA A 92 4.29 -0.54 -30.11
CA ALA A 92 5.11 -0.86 -31.27
C ALA A 92 4.72 -2.20 -31.94
N ASP A 93 4.25 -3.18 -31.16
CA ASP A 93 3.85 -4.50 -31.64
C ASP A 93 2.41 -4.56 -32.14
N CYS A 94 1.48 -3.93 -31.42
CA CYS A 94 0.06 -4.07 -31.70
C CYS A 94 -0.39 -3.38 -32.99
N TYR A 95 0.42 -2.51 -33.60
CA TYR A 95 -0.05 -1.64 -34.67
C TYR A 95 0.90 -1.57 -35.87
N PRO A 96 0.59 -2.27 -36.98
CA PRO A 96 1.35 -2.13 -38.21
C PRO A 96 1.24 -0.71 -38.77
N SER A 97 2.26 -0.30 -39.52
CA SER A 97 2.33 0.99 -40.21
C SER A 97 1.03 1.30 -40.97
N GLY A 98 0.32 2.36 -40.59
CA GLY A 98 -0.74 2.96 -41.41
C GLY A 98 -2.12 3.17 -40.77
N ALA A 99 -2.41 2.62 -39.58
CA ALA A 99 -3.75 2.77 -38.99
C ALA A 99 -3.94 4.10 -38.23
N VAL A 100 -2.93 4.51 -37.45
CA VAL A 100 -2.92 5.74 -36.64
C VAL A 100 -1.49 6.27 -36.58
N PRO A 101 -1.23 7.53 -36.99
CA PRO A 101 0.14 8.04 -37.13
C PRO A 101 0.80 8.52 -35.82
N TYR A 102 0.07 8.63 -34.71
CA TYR A 102 0.60 9.16 -33.46
C TYR A 102 0.14 8.39 -32.21
N LEU A 103 1.00 8.39 -31.19
CA LEU A 103 0.64 8.17 -29.79
C LEU A 103 0.66 9.52 -29.07
N ALA A 104 -0.48 9.96 -28.55
CA ALA A 104 -0.61 11.11 -27.68
C ALA A 104 -0.45 10.67 -26.22
N VAL A 105 0.62 11.12 -25.58
CA VAL A 105 0.86 10.92 -24.16
C VAL A 105 0.43 12.17 -23.40
N ASN A 106 -0.39 12.00 -22.36
CA ASN A 106 -0.93 13.06 -21.52
C ASN A 106 -1.65 14.18 -22.30
N PRO A 107 -2.54 13.86 -23.25
CA PRO A 107 -3.21 14.88 -24.07
C PRO A 107 -4.02 15.87 -23.21
N GLY A 108 -4.04 17.13 -23.62
CA GLY A 108 -4.72 18.21 -22.91
C GLY A 108 -4.03 18.69 -21.63
N THR A 109 -2.80 18.22 -21.36
CA THR A 109 -2.01 18.64 -20.19
C THR A 109 -0.74 19.42 -20.63
N PRO A 110 -0.08 20.15 -19.72
CA PRO A 110 1.22 20.75 -20.01
C PRO A 110 2.33 19.75 -20.41
N PHE A 111 2.12 18.45 -20.16
CA PHE A 111 3.05 17.36 -20.48
C PHE A 111 2.65 16.63 -21.77
N GLU A 112 1.71 17.16 -22.55
CA GLU A 112 1.25 16.59 -23.81
C GLU A 112 2.42 16.42 -24.80
N VAL A 113 2.60 15.19 -25.29
CA VAL A 113 3.55 14.89 -26.35
C VAL A 113 2.90 13.95 -27.38
N PHE A 114 3.09 14.26 -28.66
CA PHE A 114 2.70 13.41 -29.77
C PHE A 114 3.94 12.70 -30.30
N LEU A 115 3.97 11.38 -30.15
CA LEU A 115 5.04 10.54 -30.67
C LEU A 115 4.60 9.94 -32.01
N PRO A 116 5.34 10.17 -33.11
CA PRO A 116 5.00 9.60 -34.39
C PRO A 116 5.18 8.08 -34.39
N ILE A 117 4.30 7.38 -35.11
CA ILE A 117 4.32 5.92 -35.26
C ILE A 117 4.74 5.60 -36.70
N SER A 118 5.92 5.00 -36.84
CA SER A 118 6.44 4.42 -38.08
C SER A 118 7.26 3.17 -37.73
N PRO A 119 7.62 2.30 -38.69
CA PRO A 119 8.49 1.16 -38.41
C PRO A 119 9.82 1.56 -37.73
N ALA A 120 10.40 2.71 -38.12
CA ALA A 120 11.62 3.22 -37.51
C ALA A 120 11.38 3.70 -36.06
N HIS A 121 10.26 4.38 -35.80
CA HIS A 121 9.90 4.80 -34.44
C HIS A 121 9.60 3.59 -33.55
N ALA A 122 8.85 2.61 -34.05
CA ALA A 122 8.56 1.36 -33.35
C ALA A 122 9.85 0.61 -32.97
N ALA A 123 10.82 0.52 -33.88
CA ALA A 123 12.14 -0.06 -33.58
C ALA A 123 12.89 0.74 -32.51
N SER A 124 12.86 2.08 -32.58
CA SER A 124 13.47 2.95 -31.56
C SER A 124 12.82 2.76 -30.19
N TRP A 125 11.49 2.66 -30.13
CA TRP A 125 10.76 2.45 -28.88
C TRP A 125 11.13 1.13 -28.21
N LYS A 126 11.19 0.05 -28.98
CA LYS A 126 11.65 -1.26 -28.51
C LYS A 126 13.08 -1.21 -27.97
N PHE A 127 13.97 -0.51 -28.67
CA PHE A 127 15.35 -0.32 -28.21
C PHE A 127 15.42 0.36 -26.84
N HIS A 128 14.62 1.39 -26.58
CA HIS A 128 14.57 2.05 -25.27
C HIS A 128 13.97 1.13 -24.19
N VAL A 129 12.93 0.35 -24.53
CA VAL A 129 12.36 -0.64 -23.61
C VAL A 129 13.35 -1.73 -23.25
N GLU A 130 14.10 -2.28 -24.20
CA GLU A 130 15.09 -3.35 -23.96
C GLU A 130 16.27 -2.90 -23.08
N ARG A 131 16.57 -1.60 -23.07
CA ARG A 131 17.66 -1.00 -22.27
C ARG A 131 17.24 -0.66 -20.85
N ARG A 132 15.95 -0.67 -20.53
CA ARG A 132 15.50 -0.41 -19.16
C ARG A 132 15.98 -1.53 -18.24
N PRO A 133 16.29 -1.24 -16.96
CA PRO A 133 16.61 -2.30 -16.00
C PRO A 133 15.47 -3.32 -15.91
N ARG A 134 15.79 -4.62 -15.99
CA ARG A 134 14.79 -5.70 -16.11
C ARG A 134 13.77 -5.76 -14.96
N ASP A 135 14.17 -5.34 -13.76
CA ASP A 135 13.33 -5.40 -12.56
C ASP A 135 12.57 -4.08 -12.29
N TYR A 136 12.58 -3.15 -13.25
CA TYR A 136 12.12 -1.78 -13.07
C TYR A 136 11.06 -1.39 -14.11
N THR A 137 9.81 -1.21 -13.68
CA THR A 137 8.73 -0.59 -14.48
C THR A 137 7.85 0.28 -13.60
N GLY A 138 7.73 1.55 -13.97
CA GLY A 138 7.07 2.62 -13.21
C GLY A 138 8.05 3.40 -12.34
N LEU A 139 7.60 3.74 -11.14
CA LEU A 139 8.42 4.37 -10.11
C LEU A 139 9.29 3.32 -9.42
N GLU A 140 10.44 3.76 -8.89
CA GLU A 140 11.37 2.89 -8.17
C GLU A 140 10.69 2.26 -6.95
N ARG A 141 10.81 0.94 -6.83
CA ARG A 141 10.34 0.22 -5.65
C ARG A 141 11.26 0.54 -4.48
N ASP A 142 10.71 0.45 -3.27
CA ASP A 142 11.44 0.70 -2.03
C ASP A 142 11.97 2.14 -1.96
N LYS A 143 11.31 3.08 -2.65
CA LYS A 143 11.59 4.51 -2.63
C LYS A 143 10.32 5.32 -2.40
N VAL A 144 10.48 6.48 -1.77
CA VAL A 144 9.39 7.42 -1.54
C VAL A 144 9.07 8.15 -2.84
N HIS A 145 7.80 8.05 -3.26
CA HIS A 145 7.26 8.84 -4.36
C HIS A 145 5.98 9.55 -3.94
N ALA A 146 5.87 10.82 -4.28
CA ALA A 146 4.69 11.64 -3.99
C ALA A 146 4.18 12.33 -5.26
N LEU A 147 2.87 12.53 -5.31
CA LEU A 147 2.25 13.52 -6.18
C LEU A 147 2.38 14.89 -5.52
N HIS A 148 3.09 15.81 -6.16
CA HIS A 148 3.20 17.19 -5.72
C HIS A 148 2.00 18.05 -6.13
N LEU A 149 1.23 17.59 -7.12
CA LEU A 149 -0.06 18.14 -7.53
C LEU A 149 -1.09 17.01 -7.64
N GLY A 150 -2.32 17.24 -7.20
CA GLY A 150 -3.41 16.26 -7.25
C GLY A 150 -3.45 15.24 -6.09
N GLY A 151 -2.36 15.11 -5.30
CA GLY A 151 -2.35 14.31 -4.07
C GLY A 151 -2.32 15.17 -2.80
N PRO A 152 -3.05 14.81 -1.72
CA PRO A 152 -2.96 15.52 -0.45
C PRO A 152 -1.57 15.35 0.18
N LEU A 153 -0.89 16.47 0.44
CA LEU A 153 0.40 16.50 1.14
C LEU A 153 0.27 16.83 2.63
N ARG A 154 -0.92 17.27 3.08
CA ARG A 154 -1.21 17.71 4.45
C ARG A 154 -2.63 17.33 4.84
N GLY A 155 -2.91 17.40 6.14
CA GLY A 155 -4.24 17.16 6.69
C GLY A 155 -4.57 15.69 6.94
N PRO A 156 -5.81 15.40 7.39
CA PRO A 156 -6.19 14.08 7.88
C PRO A 156 -6.13 12.99 6.80
N VAL A 157 -6.42 13.33 5.55
CA VAL A 157 -6.31 12.39 4.43
C VAL A 157 -4.86 12.01 4.17
N ALA A 158 -3.96 13.00 4.07
CA ALA A 158 -2.53 12.75 3.90
C ALA A 158 -1.98 11.90 5.06
N PHE A 159 -2.38 12.19 6.29
CA PHE A 159 -1.99 11.39 7.45
C PHE A 159 -2.47 9.93 7.34
N GLY A 160 -3.73 9.70 6.96
CA GLY A 160 -4.27 8.36 6.77
C GLY A 160 -3.55 7.58 5.66
N LEU A 161 -3.20 8.24 4.55
CA LEU A 161 -2.40 7.65 3.47
C LEU A 161 -0.99 7.31 3.94
N ALA A 162 -0.36 8.21 4.71
CA ALA A 162 0.96 8.01 5.30
C ALA A 162 1.03 6.80 6.25
N CYS A 163 -0.08 6.45 6.91
CA CYS A 163 -0.17 5.24 7.74
C CYS A 163 -0.07 3.94 6.92
N GLY A 164 -0.42 3.96 5.63
CA GLY A 164 -0.29 2.84 4.69
C GLY A 164 0.96 2.92 3.80
N ALA A 165 1.87 3.89 4.05
CA ALA A 165 2.95 4.22 3.14
C ALA A 165 3.96 3.07 2.94
N HIS A 166 4.08 2.12 3.89
CA HIS A 166 4.90 0.93 3.72
C HIS A 166 4.59 0.18 2.42
N LEU A 167 3.30 0.02 2.11
CA LEU A 167 2.85 -0.71 0.94
C LEU A 167 3.10 0.09 -0.34
N SER A 168 2.89 1.40 -0.30
CA SER A 168 3.11 2.26 -1.46
C SER A 168 4.59 2.38 -1.84
N VAL A 169 5.47 2.55 -0.84
CA VAL A 169 6.92 2.59 -1.02
C VAL A 169 7.43 1.25 -1.53
N ARG A 170 7.05 0.12 -0.91
CA ARG A 170 7.41 -1.23 -1.37
C ARG A 170 7.00 -1.48 -2.83
N ALA A 171 5.82 -1.01 -3.22
CA ALA A 171 5.26 -1.22 -4.54
C ALA A 171 5.79 -0.26 -5.61
N GLY A 172 6.53 0.80 -5.23
CA GLY A 172 6.92 1.86 -6.17
C GLY A 172 5.67 2.56 -6.73
N THR A 173 4.85 3.10 -5.84
CA THR A 173 3.64 3.86 -6.16
C THR A 173 3.57 5.12 -5.31
N PHE A 174 2.82 6.13 -5.76
CA PHE A 174 2.64 7.35 -4.99
C PHE A 174 1.95 7.06 -3.66
N TRP A 175 2.57 7.45 -2.54
CA TRP A 175 1.98 7.25 -1.20
C TRP A 175 0.71 8.07 -1.02
N ASN A 176 0.60 9.24 -1.65
CA ASN A 176 -0.50 10.17 -1.48
C ASN A 176 -1.53 10.20 -2.62
N ALA A 177 -1.52 9.24 -3.55
CA ALA A 177 -2.53 9.19 -4.60
C ALA A 177 -3.87 8.65 -4.07
N LEU A 178 -4.75 9.55 -3.60
CA LEU A 178 -6.12 9.23 -3.17
C LEU A 178 -7.03 8.88 -4.34
N ALA A 179 -6.96 9.67 -5.43
CA ALA A 179 -7.65 9.43 -6.70
C ALA A 179 -6.98 8.25 -7.46
N TYR A 180 -7.02 7.08 -6.85
CA TYR A 180 -6.20 5.92 -7.20
C TYR A 180 -6.82 5.10 -8.34
N HIS A 181 -6.06 4.89 -9.41
CA HIS A 181 -6.35 3.88 -10.44
C HIS A 181 -5.49 2.62 -10.32
N GLY A 182 -4.50 2.65 -9.43
CA GLY A 182 -3.57 1.55 -9.21
C GLY A 182 -2.74 1.18 -10.43
N GLN A 183 -2.38 -0.08 -10.51
CA GLN A 183 -1.58 -0.63 -11.60
C GLN A 183 -2.47 -1.09 -12.77
N GLY A 184 -3.59 -0.41 -13.01
CA GLY A 184 -4.57 -0.81 -14.02
C GLY A 184 -5.71 -1.63 -13.43
N TYR A 185 -6.90 -1.44 -13.99
CA TYR A 185 -8.16 -1.98 -13.52
C TYR A 185 -8.17 -3.49 -13.42
N SER A 186 -7.71 -4.16 -14.48
CA SER A 186 -7.72 -5.63 -14.55
C SER A 186 -6.77 -6.23 -13.52
N LEU A 187 -5.58 -5.65 -13.34
CA LEU A 187 -4.60 -6.08 -12.35
C LEU A 187 -5.05 -5.79 -10.91
N GLU A 188 -5.70 -4.66 -10.66
CA GLU A 188 -6.26 -4.34 -9.34
C GLU A 188 -7.35 -5.35 -8.93
N ARG A 189 -8.24 -5.73 -9.87
CA ARG A 189 -9.25 -6.76 -9.64
C ARG A 189 -8.65 -8.13 -9.42
N GLU A 190 -7.67 -8.50 -10.24
CA GLU A 190 -6.97 -9.78 -10.13
C GLU A 190 -6.27 -9.91 -8.76
N LYS A 191 -5.54 -8.89 -8.35
CA LYS A 191 -4.89 -8.84 -7.04
C LYS A 191 -5.88 -8.99 -5.88
N LEU A 192 -7.03 -8.30 -5.92
CA LEU A 192 -8.05 -8.43 -4.88
C LEU A 192 -8.67 -9.84 -4.86
N ARG A 193 -8.91 -10.43 -6.03
CA ARG A 193 -9.41 -11.80 -6.15
C ARG A 193 -8.42 -12.81 -5.58
N GLU A 194 -7.15 -12.74 -5.98
CA GLU A 194 -6.15 -13.76 -5.66
C GLU A 194 -5.57 -13.63 -4.26
N SER A 195 -5.26 -12.40 -3.83
CA SER A 195 -4.58 -12.18 -2.55
C SER A 195 -5.57 -11.98 -1.38
N TRP A 196 -6.82 -11.63 -1.67
CA TRP A 196 -7.81 -11.26 -0.64
C TRP A 196 -9.13 -12.00 -0.75
N GLY A 197 -9.38 -12.74 -1.84
CA GLY A 197 -10.68 -13.37 -2.09
C GLY A 197 -11.81 -12.36 -2.29
N VAL A 198 -11.49 -11.11 -2.63
CA VAL A 198 -12.46 -10.01 -2.79
C VAL A 198 -12.79 -9.85 -4.27
N THR A 199 -14.04 -10.08 -4.64
CA THR A 199 -14.53 -10.03 -6.02
C THR A 199 -15.72 -9.08 -6.20
N THR A 200 -16.31 -8.63 -5.09
CA THR A 200 -17.49 -7.78 -5.05
C THR A 200 -17.30 -6.56 -4.15
N ARG A 201 -18.21 -5.59 -4.28
CA ARG A 201 -18.25 -4.39 -3.44
C ARG A 201 -18.55 -4.72 -1.98
N GLU A 202 -19.44 -5.67 -1.73
CA GLU A 202 -19.84 -6.10 -0.40
C GLU A 202 -18.67 -6.76 0.33
N GLU A 203 -17.95 -7.68 -0.34
CA GLU A 203 -16.74 -8.31 0.21
C GLU A 203 -15.65 -7.28 0.49
N TRP A 204 -15.44 -6.32 -0.42
CA TRP A 204 -14.50 -5.23 -0.22
C TRP A 204 -14.84 -4.38 1.01
N HIS A 205 -16.11 -4.02 1.17
CA HIS A 205 -16.56 -3.24 2.33
C HIS A 205 -16.35 -4.02 3.63
N VAL A 206 -16.74 -5.30 3.69
CA VAL A 206 -16.53 -6.16 4.86
C VAL A 206 -15.04 -6.28 5.20
N MET A 207 -14.18 -6.54 4.21
CA MET A 207 -12.74 -6.64 4.44
C MET A 207 -12.15 -5.31 4.93
N THR A 208 -12.59 -4.18 4.36
CA THR A 208 -12.15 -2.85 4.79
C THR A 208 -12.53 -2.58 6.23
N GLU A 209 -13.77 -2.88 6.64
CA GLU A 209 -14.20 -2.71 8.05
C GLU A 209 -13.41 -3.60 9.02
N ARG A 210 -13.17 -4.86 8.65
CA ARG A 210 -12.35 -5.77 9.47
C ARG A 210 -10.94 -5.23 9.68
N LEU A 211 -10.30 -4.71 8.64
CA LEU A 211 -8.97 -4.09 8.76
C LEU A 211 -9.02 -2.79 9.58
N LEU A 212 -10.07 -1.98 9.45
CA LEU A 212 -10.24 -0.74 10.24
C LEU A 212 -10.45 -1.01 11.72
N ASN A 213 -11.01 -2.17 12.07
CA ASN A 213 -11.25 -2.60 13.45
C ASN A 213 -10.11 -3.46 14.04
N ALA A 214 -9.06 -3.73 13.25
CA ALA A 214 -8.00 -4.68 13.59
C ALA A 214 -8.48 -6.12 13.87
N ASP A 215 -9.48 -6.59 13.10
CA ASP A 215 -10.07 -7.93 13.20
C ASP A 215 -9.36 -8.99 12.32
N VAL A 216 -8.26 -8.64 11.66
CA VAL A 216 -7.50 -9.55 10.79
C VAL A 216 -6.20 -10.00 11.47
N VAL A 217 -5.56 -9.13 12.24
CA VAL A 217 -4.39 -9.45 13.05
C VAL A 217 -4.75 -10.48 14.13
N SER A 218 -3.80 -11.34 14.50
CA SER A 218 -4.08 -12.41 15.46
C SER A 218 -4.37 -11.84 16.86
N PRO A 219 -5.53 -12.17 17.48
CA PRO A 219 -5.83 -11.75 18.84
C PRO A 219 -4.85 -12.34 19.86
N VAL A 220 -4.19 -13.46 19.54
CA VAL A 220 -3.17 -14.08 20.40
C VAL A 220 -1.91 -13.21 20.47
N TRP A 221 -1.50 -12.60 19.37
CA TRP A 221 -0.34 -11.70 19.34
C TRP A 221 -0.64 -10.42 20.14
N GLU A 222 -1.80 -9.81 19.88
CA GLU A 222 -2.24 -8.62 20.62
C GLU A 222 -2.42 -8.89 22.10
N PHE A 223 -2.98 -10.05 22.49
CA PHE A 223 -3.11 -10.40 23.90
C PHE A 223 -1.75 -10.43 24.61
N ALA A 224 -0.75 -11.08 24.02
CA ALA A 224 0.60 -11.12 24.58
C ALA A 224 1.19 -9.71 24.74
N LEU A 225 1.10 -8.87 23.71
CA LEU A 225 1.61 -7.49 23.74
C LEU A 225 0.88 -6.62 24.77
N ARG A 226 -0.46 -6.72 24.86
CA ARG A 226 -1.27 -5.97 25.83
C ARG A 226 -0.93 -6.32 27.26
N VAL A 227 -0.65 -7.60 27.57
CA VAL A 227 -0.15 -8.00 28.90
C VAL A 227 1.18 -7.30 29.19
N ARG A 228 2.13 -7.26 28.25
CA ARG A 228 3.41 -6.57 28.45
C ARG A 228 3.24 -5.06 28.67
N VAL A 229 2.33 -4.43 27.93
CA VAL A 229 1.99 -3.01 28.11
C VAL A 229 1.42 -2.75 29.50
N ALA A 230 0.56 -3.63 30.02
CA ALA A 230 0.02 -3.52 31.37
C ALA A 230 1.14 -3.62 32.44
N LEU A 231 1.99 -4.64 32.34
CA LEU A 231 3.14 -4.82 33.24
C LEU A 231 4.07 -3.60 33.25
N THR A 232 4.36 -3.04 32.08
CA THR A 232 5.26 -1.87 31.98
C THR A 232 4.68 -0.65 32.70
N LYS A 233 3.35 -0.48 32.69
CA LYS A 233 2.67 0.61 33.41
C LYS A 233 2.68 0.41 34.93
N GLU A 234 2.63 -0.84 35.39
CA GLU A 234 2.63 -1.19 36.81
C GLU A 234 4.03 -1.10 37.44
N PHE A 235 5.06 -1.56 36.74
CA PHE A 235 6.42 -1.71 37.28
C PHE A 235 7.38 -0.56 36.94
N ALA A 236 6.96 0.41 36.09
CA ALA A 236 7.76 1.57 35.67
C ALA A 236 9.20 1.24 35.21
N GLY A 237 9.40 0.07 34.60
CA GLY A 237 10.70 -0.46 34.19
C GLY A 237 10.59 -1.50 33.07
N PRO A 238 11.72 -1.95 32.51
CA PRO A 238 11.73 -2.96 31.46
C PRO A 238 11.18 -4.29 31.98
N VAL A 239 10.27 -4.90 31.21
CA VAL A 239 9.71 -6.22 31.51
C VAL A 239 10.61 -7.29 30.89
N ASP A 240 11.20 -8.16 31.71
CA ASP A 240 11.96 -9.31 31.24
C ASP A 240 11.05 -10.39 30.65
N ILE A 241 11.63 -11.26 29.83
CA ILE A 241 10.87 -12.26 29.05
C ILE A 241 10.20 -13.31 29.93
N GLU A 242 10.81 -13.70 31.06
CA GLU A 242 10.26 -14.73 31.94
C GLU A 242 9.11 -14.18 32.77
N HIS A 243 9.25 -12.95 33.27
CA HIS A 243 8.14 -12.24 33.90
C HIS A 243 6.98 -12.03 32.94
N TRP A 244 7.25 -11.66 31.68
CA TRP A 244 6.21 -11.54 30.66
C TRP A 244 5.48 -12.88 30.43
N ARG A 245 6.22 -13.97 30.24
CA ARG A 245 5.64 -15.32 30.09
C ARG A 245 4.79 -15.73 31.29
N HIS A 246 5.30 -15.51 32.49
CA HIS A 246 4.61 -15.87 33.72
C HIS A 246 3.31 -15.08 33.87
N ALA A 247 3.37 -13.76 33.71
CA ALA A 247 2.20 -12.89 33.79
C ALA A 247 1.15 -13.24 32.73
N THR A 248 1.55 -13.48 31.47
CA THR A 248 0.62 -13.89 30.42
C THR A 248 -0.06 -15.22 30.73
N ALA A 249 0.68 -16.21 31.25
CA ALA A 249 0.11 -17.49 31.68
C ALA A 249 -0.89 -17.31 32.84
N SER A 250 -0.52 -16.53 33.86
CA SER A 250 -1.37 -16.24 35.02
C SER A 250 -2.64 -15.48 34.62
N THR A 251 -2.54 -14.49 33.72
CA THR A 251 -3.71 -13.78 33.18
C THR A 251 -4.62 -14.72 32.40
N LEU A 252 -4.08 -15.63 31.59
CA LEU A 252 -4.89 -16.57 30.83
C LEU A 252 -5.64 -17.56 31.74
N ARG A 253 -4.98 -18.08 32.78
CA ARG A 253 -5.64 -18.94 33.79
C ARG A 253 -6.76 -18.18 34.51
N ALA A 254 -6.49 -16.97 34.99
CA ALA A 254 -7.49 -16.14 35.64
C ALA A 254 -8.67 -15.79 34.72
N ASN A 255 -8.44 -15.62 33.42
CA ASN A 255 -9.52 -15.42 32.45
C ASN A 255 -10.37 -16.69 32.27
N ALA A 256 -9.75 -17.86 32.21
CA ALA A 256 -10.46 -19.14 32.12
C ALA A 256 -11.31 -19.41 33.38
N ASP A 257 -10.77 -19.10 34.56
CA ASP A 257 -11.48 -19.24 35.83
C ASP A 257 -12.69 -18.28 35.88
N ARG A 258 -12.49 -16.99 35.56
CA ARG A 258 -13.58 -15.99 35.49
C ARG A 258 -14.65 -16.32 34.46
N ALA A 259 -14.27 -16.92 33.33
CA ALA A 259 -15.23 -17.35 32.32
C ALA A 259 -16.12 -18.49 32.82
N ALA A 260 -15.68 -19.26 33.83
CA ALA A 260 -16.44 -20.32 34.46
C ALA A 260 -17.30 -19.84 35.65
N GLU A 261 -17.15 -18.58 36.08
CA GLU A 261 -17.96 -18.00 37.16
C GLU A 261 -19.40 -17.73 36.69
N PRO A 262 -20.42 -17.79 37.59
CA PRO A 262 -21.80 -17.47 37.25
C PRO A 262 -21.94 -16.02 36.75
N GLN A 263 -22.52 -15.83 35.56
CA GLN A 263 -22.74 -14.52 34.96
C GLN A 263 -24.23 -14.19 34.90
N LEU A 264 -24.58 -12.98 35.34
CA LEU A 264 -25.93 -12.44 35.20
C LEU A 264 -26.12 -11.95 33.77
N THR A 265 -27.01 -12.61 33.04
CA THR A 265 -27.41 -12.26 31.66
C THR A 265 -28.87 -11.82 31.65
N PRO A 266 -29.37 -11.22 30.55
CA PRO A 266 -30.80 -10.89 30.40
C PRO A 266 -31.73 -12.08 30.61
N ASP A 267 -31.26 -13.30 30.37
CA ASP A 267 -32.00 -14.56 30.52
C ASP A 267 -31.81 -15.23 31.90
N GLY A 268 -31.12 -14.56 32.84
CA GLY A 268 -30.86 -15.04 34.21
C GLY A 268 -29.39 -15.39 34.48
N VAL A 269 -29.14 -16.15 35.55
CA VAL A 269 -27.78 -16.60 35.92
C VAL A 269 -27.38 -17.76 35.02
N THR A 270 -26.39 -17.52 34.16
CA THR A 270 -25.78 -18.56 33.33
C THR A 270 -24.48 -19.02 33.97
N VAL A 271 -24.26 -20.33 34.05
CA VAL A 271 -22.98 -20.91 34.49
C VAL A 271 -22.36 -21.57 33.28
N ALA A 272 -21.27 -21.01 32.77
CA ALA A 272 -20.52 -21.64 31.71
C ALA A 272 -19.73 -22.83 32.26
N ARG A 273 -19.60 -23.89 31.45
CA ARG A 273 -18.78 -25.04 31.83
C ARG A 273 -17.31 -24.62 31.92
N PRO A 274 -16.58 -24.98 32.99
CA PRO A 274 -15.15 -24.72 33.08
C PRO A 274 -14.41 -25.33 31.89
N ARG A 275 -13.47 -24.56 31.33
CA ARG A 275 -12.63 -25.03 30.23
C ARG A 275 -11.71 -26.15 30.72
N PRO A 276 -11.46 -27.21 29.92
CA PRO A 276 -10.53 -28.26 30.30
C PRO A 276 -9.13 -27.70 30.55
N THR A 277 -8.48 -28.12 31.65
CA THR A 277 -7.13 -27.66 32.01
C THR A 277 -6.12 -27.89 30.90
N ALA A 278 -6.20 -29.03 30.20
CA ALA A 278 -5.29 -29.35 29.09
C ALA A 278 -5.41 -28.36 27.91
N GLU A 279 -6.60 -27.81 27.66
CA GLU A 279 -6.83 -26.80 26.63
C GLU A 279 -6.16 -25.49 27.02
N VAL A 280 -6.38 -25.03 28.27
CA VAL A 280 -5.77 -23.81 28.80
C VAL A 280 -4.25 -23.90 28.81
N GLU A 281 -3.67 -25.02 29.25
CA GLU A 281 -2.21 -25.22 29.24
C GLU A 281 -1.64 -25.29 27.81
N GLY A 282 -2.39 -25.84 26.85
CA GLY A 282 -2.04 -25.81 25.43
C GLY A 282 -1.97 -24.38 24.86
N GLU A 283 -2.93 -23.52 25.21
CA GLU A 283 -2.94 -22.10 24.83
C GLU A 283 -1.77 -21.33 25.47
N ILE A 284 -1.50 -21.59 26.76
CA ILE A 284 -0.35 -21.00 27.47
C ILE A 284 0.95 -21.35 26.76
N ALA A 285 1.15 -22.62 26.41
CA ALA A 285 2.34 -23.05 25.68
C ALA A 285 2.46 -22.35 24.31
N GLY A 286 1.34 -22.14 23.62
CA GLY A 286 1.27 -21.35 22.39
C GLY A 286 1.70 -19.90 22.59
N LEU A 287 1.15 -19.22 23.60
CA LEU A 287 1.50 -17.84 23.95
C LEU A 287 2.96 -17.68 24.34
N GLN A 288 3.53 -18.62 25.11
CA GLN A 288 4.94 -18.58 25.48
C GLN A 288 5.88 -18.68 24.27
N ARG A 289 5.50 -19.47 23.25
CA ARG A 289 6.21 -19.51 21.96
C ARG A 289 6.09 -18.17 21.22
N VAL A 290 4.89 -17.60 21.14
CA VAL A 290 4.65 -16.29 20.52
C VAL A 290 5.50 -15.20 21.18
N ILE A 291 5.55 -15.15 22.52
CA ILE A 291 6.40 -14.21 23.28
C ILE A 291 7.88 -14.37 22.87
N GLY A 292 8.36 -15.60 22.76
CA GLY A 292 9.72 -15.88 22.29
C GLY A 292 10.00 -15.35 20.89
N ARG A 293 9.04 -15.54 19.96
CA ARG A 293 9.13 -15.04 18.57
C ARG A 293 9.18 -13.51 18.53
N ILE A 294 8.27 -12.85 19.24
CA ILE A 294 8.24 -11.38 19.33
C ILE A 294 9.57 -10.85 19.87
N ALA A 295 10.10 -11.44 20.94
CA ALA A 295 11.36 -10.98 21.53
C ALA A 295 12.55 -11.08 20.55
N ARG A 296 12.62 -12.14 19.73
CA ARG A 296 13.66 -12.30 18.70
C ARG A 296 13.50 -11.30 17.56
N TYR A 297 12.28 -11.05 17.09
CA TYR A 297 12.04 -9.98 16.12
C TYR A 297 12.41 -8.61 16.68
N GLU A 298 12.02 -8.28 17.91
CA GLU A 298 12.40 -7.00 18.52
C GLU A 298 13.92 -6.85 18.67
N GLN A 299 14.63 -7.93 18.98
CA GLN A 299 16.10 -7.92 19.00
C GLN A 299 16.66 -7.58 17.62
N ARG A 300 16.12 -8.20 16.56
CA ARG A 300 16.54 -7.92 15.19
C ARG A 300 16.18 -6.50 14.74
N LEU A 301 14.95 -6.04 15.02
CA LEU A 301 14.50 -4.67 14.77
C LEU A 301 15.41 -3.64 15.45
N ARG A 302 15.88 -3.92 16.67
CA ARG A 302 16.88 -3.08 17.36
C ARG A 302 18.23 -3.10 16.66
N ALA A 303 18.70 -4.28 16.24
CA ALA A 303 19.98 -4.41 15.54
C ALA A 303 19.99 -3.65 14.20
N ASP A 304 18.87 -3.64 13.49
CA ASP A 304 18.76 -3.00 12.16
C ASP A 304 18.25 -1.56 12.20
N GLY A 305 18.01 -1.01 13.40
CA GLY A 305 17.65 0.40 13.63
C GLY A 305 16.17 0.74 13.46
N VAL A 306 15.29 -0.25 13.33
CA VAL A 306 13.83 -0.04 13.27
C VAL A 306 13.23 0.29 14.65
N LEU A 307 13.84 -0.23 15.70
CA LEU A 307 13.43 -0.04 17.08
C LEU A 307 14.58 0.53 17.90
N SER A 308 14.31 1.51 18.77
CA SER A 308 15.36 2.06 19.63
C SER A 308 15.74 1.10 20.76
N GLY A 309 16.95 1.23 21.31
CA GLY A 309 17.56 0.22 22.20
C GLY A 309 16.76 -0.17 23.46
N GLY A 310 15.94 0.75 23.99
CA GLY A 310 15.06 0.50 25.15
C GLY A 310 13.57 0.36 24.79
N ALA A 311 13.20 0.52 23.52
CA ALA A 311 11.81 0.41 23.08
C ALA A 311 11.40 -1.04 22.84
N TYR A 312 10.09 -1.25 22.83
CA TYR A 312 9.43 -2.51 22.50
C TYR A 312 8.17 -2.22 21.69
N VAL A 313 7.69 -3.22 20.95
CA VAL A 313 6.48 -3.08 20.14
C VAL A 313 5.27 -3.19 21.07
N ARG A 314 4.38 -2.18 21.06
CA ARG A 314 3.22 -2.12 21.95
C ARG A 314 1.97 -2.77 21.36
N SER A 315 1.91 -2.85 20.03
CA SER A 315 0.81 -3.44 19.25
C SER A 315 1.32 -3.74 17.84
N VAL A 316 0.71 -4.72 17.18
CA VAL A 316 0.87 -5.06 15.77
C VAL A 316 -0.36 -4.69 14.93
N GLU A 317 -1.36 -4.02 15.51
CA GLU A 317 -2.57 -3.55 14.80
C GLU A 317 -2.26 -2.62 13.61
N ALA A 318 -1.07 -2.00 13.58
CA ALA A 318 -0.60 -1.20 12.44
C ALA A 318 -0.55 -2.00 11.14
N TRP A 319 -0.32 -3.32 11.24
CA TRP A 319 -0.39 -4.21 10.09
C TRP A 319 -1.79 -4.24 9.45
N ASP A 320 -2.85 -4.15 10.25
CA ASP A 320 -4.21 -4.04 9.76
C ASP A 320 -4.52 -2.61 9.30
N PHE A 321 -4.19 -1.60 10.10
CA PHE A 321 -4.52 -0.21 9.76
C PHE A 321 -3.81 0.30 8.50
N GLY A 322 -2.54 -0.04 8.32
CA GLY A 322 -1.79 0.28 7.11
C GLY A 322 -2.37 -0.40 5.87
N ARG A 323 -2.77 -1.67 6.00
CA ARG A 323 -3.50 -2.40 4.95
C ARG A 323 -4.91 -1.84 4.73
N ALA A 324 -5.60 -1.33 5.76
CA ALA A 324 -6.91 -0.70 5.64
C ALA A 324 -6.83 0.55 4.76
N SER A 325 -5.83 1.40 5.00
CA SER A 325 -5.56 2.60 4.19
C SER A 325 -5.34 2.24 2.70
N GLN A 326 -4.58 1.17 2.45
CA GLN A 326 -4.30 0.72 1.09
C GLN A 326 -5.47 -0.04 0.44
N MET A 327 -6.23 -0.84 1.21
CA MET A 327 -7.43 -1.58 0.79
C MET A 327 -8.52 -0.61 0.33
N ALA A 328 -8.67 0.53 1.02
CA ALA A 328 -9.57 1.59 0.59
C ALA A 328 -9.23 2.05 -0.85
N ARG A 329 -7.95 2.28 -1.14
CA ARG A 329 -7.48 2.69 -2.48
C ARG A 329 -7.64 1.59 -3.51
N TRP A 330 -7.31 0.33 -3.17
CA TRP A 330 -7.51 -0.81 -4.09
C TRP A 330 -9.00 -0.97 -4.45
N GLY A 331 -9.92 -0.75 -3.51
CA GLY A 331 -11.35 -0.73 -3.78
C GLY A 331 -11.76 0.32 -4.81
N LEU A 332 -11.20 1.52 -4.75
CA LEU A 332 -11.41 2.56 -5.75
C LEU A 332 -10.84 2.17 -7.12
N GLY A 333 -9.61 1.66 -7.13
CA GLY A 333 -8.93 1.18 -8.33
C GLY A 333 -9.73 0.09 -9.05
N ALA A 334 -10.29 -0.84 -8.29
CA ALA A 334 -11.13 -1.93 -8.78
C ALA A 334 -12.62 -1.56 -9.02
N ARG A 335 -13.00 -0.28 -8.79
CA ARG A 335 -14.39 0.22 -8.89
C ARG A 335 -15.39 -0.51 -7.98
N PHE A 336 -14.93 -1.02 -6.83
CA PHE A 336 -15.77 -1.51 -5.73
C PHE A 336 -16.23 -0.37 -4.81
N GLY A 337 -15.40 0.66 -4.62
CA GLY A 337 -15.67 1.81 -3.76
C GLY A 337 -15.73 3.14 -4.53
N THR A 338 -16.32 4.17 -3.90
CA THR A 338 -16.25 5.55 -4.39
C THR A 338 -15.04 6.30 -3.82
N LEU A 339 -14.71 7.45 -4.41
CA LEU A 339 -13.65 8.33 -3.87
C LEU A 339 -13.99 8.81 -2.46
N GLU A 340 -15.25 9.15 -2.20
CA GLU A 340 -15.71 9.58 -0.87
C GLU A 340 -15.56 8.47 0.18
N GLU A 341 -15.94 7.23 -0.16
CA GLU A 341 -15.75 6.08 0.72
C GLU A 341 -14.28 5.82 1.02
N THR A 342 -13.44 5.97 0.00
CA THR A 342 -11.98 5.84 0.12
C THR A 342 -11.42 6.88 1.08
N GLU A 343 -11.82 8.15 0.93
CA GLU A 343 -11.40 9.23 1.83
C GLU A 343 -11.81 8.95 3.28
N ARG A 344 -13.07 8.57 3.50
CA ARG A 344 -13.58 8.25 4.84
C ARG A 344 -12.81 7.08 5.48
N ALA A 345 -12.55 6.01 4.73
CA ALA A 345 -11.82 4.84 5.21
C ALA A 345 -10.35 5.20 5.55
N VAL A 346 -9.67 5.94 4.68
CA VAL A 346 -8.29 6.42 4.90
C VAL A 346 -8.20 7.29 6.16
N VAL A 347 -9.14 8.23 6.34
CA VAL A 347 -9.17 9.08 7.55
C VAL A 347 -9.43 8.24 8.81
N ARG A 348 -10.30 7.22 8.74
CA ARG A 348 -10.53 6.30 9.86
C ARG A 348 -9.29 5.48 10.20
N ALA A 349 -8.57 4.96 9.21
CA ALA A 349 -7.30 4.26 9.42
C ALA A 349 -6.27 5.16 10.12
N GLY A 350 -6.17 6.43 9.68
CA GLY A 350 -5.31 7.42 10.33
C GLY A 350 -5.69 7.68 11.79
N LYS A 351 -6.99 7.81 12.10
CA LYS A 351 -7.47 7.96 13.48
C LYS A 351 -7.13 6.75 14.35
N ALA A 352 -7.34 5.53 13.83
CA ALA A 352 -6.99 4.30 14.54
C ALA A 352 -5.48 4.23 14.86
N CYS A 353 -4.63 4.58 13.88
CA CYS A 353 -3.19 4.66 14.07
C CYS A 353 -2.79 5.65 15.17
N ARG A 354 -3.38 6.85 15.20
CA ARG A 354 -3.09 7.86 16.24
C ARG A 354 -3.48 7.42 17.64
N LEU A 355 -4.52 6.59 17.77
CA LEU A 355 -4.96 6.08 19.06
C LEU A 355 -4.03 4.96 19.58
N ALA A 356 -3.53 4.11 18.69
CA ALA A 356 -2.68 2.98 19.07
C ALA A 356 -1.19 3.36 19.25
N TYR A 357 -0.67 4.27 18.42
CA TYR A 357 0.77 4.57 18.33
C TYR A 357 1.11 6.03 18.70
N ARG A 358 2.38 6.29 19.06
CA ARG A 358 2.85 7.63 19.50
C ARG A 358 3.81 8.32 18.55
N SER A 359 4.27 7.63 17.51
CA SER A 359 5.21 8.13 16.52
C SER A 359 5.18 7.28 15.25
N TRP A 360 5.74 7.80 14.16
CA TRP A 360 5.85 7.08 12.90
C TRP A 360 6.75 5.84 13.04
N GLU A 361 7.84 5.95 13.79
CA GLU A 361 8.77 4.87 14.10
C GLU A 361 8.08 3.74 14.83
N GLU A 362 7.22 4.08 15.80
CA GLU A 362 6.48 3.08 16.55
C GLU A 362 5.41 2.38 15.70
N LEU A 363 4.67 3.14 14.89
CA LEU A 363 3.74 2.57 13.91
C LEU A 363 4.49 1.62 12.96
N SER A 364 5.68 2.03 12.51
CA SER A 364 6.50 1.20 11.64
C SER A 364 6.92 -0.09 12.32
N ALA A 365 7.41 -0.04 13.55
CA ALA A 365 7.82 -1.23 14.29
C ALA A 365 6.65 -2.20 14.48
N GLY A 366 5.45 -1.70 14.79
CA GLY A 366 4.22 -2.50 14.85
C GLY A 366 3.85 -3.13 13.52
N PHE A 367 3.93 -2.37 12.42
CA PHE A 367 3.65 -2.87 11.07
C PHE A 367 4.63 -3.98 10.65
N VAL A 368 5.94 -3.76 10.84
CA VAL A 368 6.97 -4.73 10.47
C VAL A 368 6.80 -6.02 11.29
N LEU A 369 6.62 -5.91 12.61
CA LEU A 369 6.41 -7.10 13.45
C LEU A 369 5.15 -7.86 13.04
N GLY A 370 4.03 -7.17 12.80
CA GLY A 370 2.77 -7.82 12.39
C GLY A 370 2.91 -8.58 11.07
N ARG A 371 3.59 -8.00 10.07
CA ARG A 371 3.90 -8.67 8.80
C ARG A 371 4.78 -9.90 9.00
N CYS A 372 5.87 -9.77 9.76
CA CYS A 372 6.81 -10.88 9.98
C CYS A 372 6.19 -12.02 10.79
N MET A 373 5.34 -11.71 11.77
CA MET A 373 4.58 -12.71 12.52
C MET A 373 3.65 -13.52 11.60
N GLN A 374 3.13 -12.89 10.54
CA GLN A 374 2.23 -13.53 9.58
C GLN A 374 2.96 -14.35 8.50
N PHE A 375 4.12 -13.91 8.00
CA PHE A 375 4.72 -14.52 6.80
C PHE A 375 6.18 -14.98 6.91
N ASP A 376 6.96 -14.44 7.85
CA ASP A 376 8.43 -14.60 7.79
C ASP A 376 8.95 -15.85 8.51
N GLU A 377 8.16 -16.44 9.41
CA GLU A 377 8.54 -17.67 10.14
C GLU A 377 9.91 -17.62 10.86
N GLU A 378 10.41 -16.42 11.17
CA GLU A 378 11.72 -16.15 11.80
C GLU A 378 12.93 -16.46 10.92
N GLU A 379 12.73 -16.50 9.61
CA GLU A 379 13.83 -16.61 8.64
C GLU A 379 14.63 -15.30 8.54
N PHE A 380 14.01 -14.17 8.89
CA PHE A 380 14.56 -12.82 8.67
C PHE A 380 14.95 -12.58 7.20
N GLY A 381 14.19 -13.18 6.28
CA GLY A 381 14.44 -13.12 4.85
C GLY A 381 13.80 -11.90 4.20
N HIS A 382 13.38 -12.04 2.94
CA HIS A 382 12.82 -10.93 2.16
C HIS A 382 11.61 -10.26 2.82
N TRP A 383 10.75 -10.99 3.54
CA TRP A 383 9.60 -10.41 4.25
C TRP A 383 10.01 -9.39 5.32
N TYR A 384 11.18 -9.60 5.94
CA TYR A 384 11.79 -8.72 6.93
C TYR A 384 12.67 -7.63 6.30
N GLU A 385 13.65 -8.02 5.48
CA GLU A 385 14.66 -7.11 4.91
C GLU A 385 14.04 -5.99 4.05
N GLU A 386 12.99 -6.33 3.29
CA GLU A 386 12.22 -5.35 2.52
C GLU A 386 11.63 -4.26 3.43
N MET A 387 11.08 -4.65 4.58
CA MET A 387 10.45 -3.69 5.49
C MET A 387 11.45 -2.87 6.30
N VAL A 388 12.66 -3.39 6.55
CA VAL A 388 13.77 -2.59 7.09
C VAL A 388 14.16 -1.50 6.11
N THR A 389 14.27 -1.84 4.82
CA THR A 389 14.57 -0.87 3.76
C THR A 389 13.48 0.21 3.69
N VAL A 390 12.22 -0.21 3.61
CA VAL A 390 11.06 0.71 3.58
C VAL A 390 10.98 1.58 4.84
N HIS A 391 11.28 1.04 6.03
CA HIS A 391 11.32 1.82 7.27
C HIS A 391 12.37 2.94 7.19
N ARG A 392 13.57 2.63 6.70
CA ARG A 392 14.65 3.62 6.58
C ARG A 392 14.29 4.72 5.58
N GLU A 393 13.69 4.35 4.45
CA GLU A 393 13.24 5.31 3.44
C GLU A 393 12.16 6.22 4.00
N LEU A 394 11.17 5.65 4.68
CA LEU A 394 10.11 6.45 5.29
C LEU A 394 10.60 7.34 6.44
N THR A 395 11.60 6.93 7.23
CA THR A 395 12.10 7.76 8.35
C THR A 395 13.15 8.79 7.94
N ASN A 396 13.87 8.59 6.83
CA ASN A 396 15.02 9.43 6.47
C ASN A 396 14.88 10.21 5.16
N ASP A 397 14.06 9.76 4.21
CA ASP A 397 13.93 10.45 2.92
C ASP A 397 13.30 11.84 3.10
N PRO A 398 13.90 12.93 2.59
CA PRO A 398 13.36 14.28 2.75
C PRO A 398 11.97 14.50 2.12
N GLY A 399 11.59 13.69 1.13
CA GLY A 399 10.26 13.67 0.51
C GLY A 399 9.26 12.77 1.24
N SER A 400 9.67 12.05 2.28
CA SER A 400 8.82 11.13 3.03
C SER A 400 7.64 11.83 3.70
N PRO A 401 6.44 11.20 3.70
CA PRO A 401 5.35 11.69 4.52
C PRO A 401 5.69 11.74 6.01
N TRP A 402 6.54 10.85 6.53
CA TRP A 402 6.81 10.80 7.98
C TRP A 402 7.79 11.88 8.44
N VAL A 403 8.61 12.39 7.52
CA VAL A 403 9.46 13.57 7.76
C VAL A 403 8.64 14.86 7.68
N ASN A 404 7.65 14.91 6.77
CA ASN A 404 6.91 16.14 6.44
C ASN A 404 5.55 16.29 7.15
N LEU A 405 5.01 15.21 7.72
CA LEU A 405 3.75 15.22 8.47
C LEU A 405 4.04 14.99 9.96
N PRO A 406 3.59 15.87 10.85
CA PRO A 406 3.66 15.60 12.28
C PRO A 406 2.77 14.41 12.65
N TRP A 407 3.22 13.63 13.64
CA TRP A 407 2.44 12.50 14.17
C TRP A 407 1.11 12.94 14.80
N GLY A 408 1.18 13.97 15.66
CA GLY A 408 0.06 14.56 16.39
C GLY A 408 -0.17 15.99 15.95
#